data_AF-A0A239FYP0-F1
#
_entry.id   AF-A0A239FYP0-F1
#
_cell.length_a   1.000
_cell.length_b   1.000
_cell.length_c   1.000
_cell.angle_alpha   90.00
_cell.angle_beta   90.00
_cell.angle_gamma   90.00
#
_symmetry.space_group_name_H-M   'P 1'
#
loop_
_entity.id
_entity.type
_entity.pdbx_description
1 polymer ?
#
loop_
_entity_poly.entity_id
_entity_poly.type
_entity_poly.pdbx_seq_one_letter_code
_entity_poly.pdbx_strand_id
1 'polypeptide(L)'
;MPALAERMRLSAFLVRFLLCEAAFGPYGGYASVPSASVGELLGQLRQVPLPPMRWPTDPTHHYVGPGVVVMLCDPGDGDVEVYIGSRHRAALRPYRTPGFVWDSFSG
;
A
#
# COMPACT_ATOMS: atom_id res chain seq x y z
N MET A 1 12.56 22.46 -7.30
CA MET A 1 12.88 21.32 -8.20
C MET A 1 11.87 21.34 -9.34
N PRO A 2 12.27 21.21 -10.62
CA PRO A 2 11.28 21.11 -11.69
C PRO A 2 10.49 19.81 -11.53
N ALA A 3 9.17 19.86 -11.74
CA ALA A 3 8.32 18.68 -11.73
C ALA A 3 8.84 17.70 -12.80
N LEU A 4 9.24 16.49 -12.38
CA LEU A 4 9.65 15.45 -13.30
C LEU A 4 8.42 15.05 -14.12
N ALA A 5 8.43 15.31 -15.42
CA ALA A 5 7.37 14.84 -16.30
C ALA A 5 7.30 13.31 -16.19
N GLU A 6 6.19 12.82 -15.65
CA GLU A 6 5.96 11.39 -15.51
C GLU A 6 5.89 10.76 -16.90
N ARG A 7 6.93 10.04 -17.30
CA ARG A 7 7.06 9.41 -18.63
C ARG A 7 6.20 8.14 -18.80
N MET A 8 5.29 7.89 -17.87
CA MET A 8 4.44 6.73 -17.85
C MET A 8 3.32 6.86 -18.89
N ARG A 9 2.90 5.75 -19.51
CA ARG A 9 1.67 5.73 -20.31
C ARG A 9 0.49 6.14 -19.43
N LEU A 10 -0.38 7.03 -19.92
CA LEU A 10 -1.55 7.51 -19.17
C LEU A 10 -2.38 6.36 -18.56
N SER A 11 -2.54 5.24 -19.27
CA SER A 11 -3.26 4.07 -18.74
C SER A 11 -2.62 3.50 -17.46
N ALA A 12 -1.30 3.39 -17.43
CA ALA A 12 -0.58 2.92 -16.25
C ALA A 12 -0.65 3.93 -15.09
N PHE A 13 -0.62 5.23 -15.40
CA PHE A 13 -0.83 6.28 -14.41
C PHE A 13 -2.23 6.20 -13.78
N LEU A 14 -3.28 6.04 -14.60
CA LEU A 14 -4.66 5.93 -14.10
C LEU A 14 -4.86 4.68 -13.23
N VAL A 15 -4.27 3.55 -13.62
CA VAL A 15 -4.30 2.34 -12.78
C VAL A 15 -3.63 2.60 -11.42
N ARG A 16 -2.45 3.25 -11.42
CA ARG A 16 -1.79 3.63 -10.17
C ARG A 16 -2.63 4.57 -9.31
N PHE A 17 -3.18 5.62 -9.91
CA PHE A 17 -4.06 6.57 -9.22
C PHE A 17 -5.23 5.85 -8.54
N LEU A 18 -5.88 4.93 -9.25
CA LEU A 18 -6.98 4.12 -8.71
C LEU A 18 -6.52 3.18 -7.59
N LEU A 19 -5.28 2.67 -7.62
CA LEU A 19 -4.73 1.86 -6.54
C LEU A 19 -4.47 2.70 -5.28
N CYS A 20 -4.01 3.94 -5.42
CA CYS A 20 -3.88 4.86 -4.29
C CYS A 20 -5.25 5.12 -3.65
N GLU A 21 -6.24 5.52 -4.45
CA GLU A 21 -7.61 5.74 -3.97
C GLU A 21 -8.20 4.50 -3.30
N ALA A 22 -7.94 3.30 -3.85
CA ALA A 22 -8.42 2.06 -3.28
C ALA A 22 -7.75 1.69 -1.95
N ALA A 23 -6.48 2.05 -1.74
CA ALA A 23 -5.77 1.88 -0.47
C ALA A 23 -6.36 2.76 0.65
N PHE A 24 -7.00 3.88 0.29
CA PHE A 24 -7.75 4.77 1.20
C PHE A 24 -9.26 4.49 1.21
N GLY A 25 -9.66 3.26 0.87
CA GLY A 25 -11.06 2.84 0.80
C GLY A 25 -11.85 3.06 2.12
N PRO A 26 -13.18 2.84 2.09
CA PRO A 26 -14.07 3.14 3.22
C PRO A 26 -13.80 2.29 4.46
N TYR A 27 -13.13 1.15 4.30
CA TYR A 27 -12.53 0.40 5.40
C TYR A 27 -11.05 0.22 5.10
N GLY A 28 -10.21 0.28 6.13
CA GLY A 28 -8.79 0.12 5.93
C GLY A 28 -7.99 0.07 7.22
N GLY A 29 -6.69 0.27 7.06
CA GLY A 29 -5.75 0.40 8.16
C GLY A 29 -4.51 1.17 7.75
N TYR A 30 -3.83 1.70 8.75
CA TYR A 30 -2.57 2.41 8.64
C TYR A 30 -1.60 1.90 9.71
N ALA A 31 -0.33 1.77 9.36
CA ALA A 31 0.74 1.49 10.30
C ALA A 31 2.07 2.11 9.83
N SER A 32 2.84 2.66 10.75
CA SER A 32 4.28 2.91 10.58
C SER A 32 5.06 1.84 11.33
N VAL A 33 5.77 0.97 10.61
CA VAL A 33 6.46 -0.18 11.21
C VAL A 33 7.86 -0.37 10.64
N PRO A 34 8.78 -1.04 11.35
CA PRO A 34 10.07 -1.41 10.79
C PRO A 34 9.90 -2.23 9.51
N SER A 35 10.74 -2.01 8.50
CA SER A 35 10.71 -2.75 7.22
C SER A 35 10.73 -4.28 7.41
N ALA A 36 11.44 -4.77 8.43
CA ALA A 36 11.50 -6.18 8.81
C ALA A 36 10.14 -6.79 9.22
N SER A 37 9.19 -5.97 9.66
CA SER A 37 7.87 -6.41 10.15
C SER A 37 6.84 -6.61 9.03
N VAL A 38 7.15 -6.21 7.80
CA VAL A 38 6.18 -6.19 6.69
C VAL A 38 6.11 -7.50 5.91
N GLY A 39 7.11 -8.38 6.06
CA GLY A 39 7.20 -9.63 5.30
C GLY A 39 5.97 -10.54 5.43
N GLU A 40 5.42 -10.69 6.64
CA GLU A 40 4.25 -11.55 6.87
C GLU A 40 2.97 -10.99 6.23
N LEU A 41 2.80 -9.66 6.28
CA LEU A 41 1.70 -8.98 5.60
C LEU A 41 1.76 -9.19 4.08
N LEU A 42 2.94 -9.01 3.48
CA LEU A 42 3.13 -9.13 2.04
C LEU A 42 3.06 -10.58 1.53
N GLY A 43 3.34 -11.57 2.37
CA GLY A 43 3.29 -12.98 1.99
C GLY A 43 1.92 -13.46 1.48
N GLN A 44 0.85 -12.74 1.80
CA GLN A 44 -0.53 -13.02 1.36
C GLN A 44 -0.97 -12.19 0.14
N LEU A 45 -0.08 -11.35 -0.38
CA LEU A 45 -0.39 -10.32 -1.38
C LEU A 45 0.45 -10.51 -2.64
N ARG A 46 -0.02 -9.93 -3.74
CA ARG A 46 0.71 -9.89 -5.01
C ARG A 46 1.08 -8.46 -5.33
N GLN A 47 2.37 -8.21 -5.55
CA GLN A 47 2.82 -6.92 -6.01
C GLN A 47 2.26 -6.61 -7.40
N VAL A 48 1.70 -5.42 -7.58
CA VAL A 48 1.26 -4.93 -8.88
C VAL A 48 2.49 -4.58 -9.72
N PRO A 49 2.63 -5.07 -10.96
CA PRO A 49 3.81 -4.88 -11.80
C PRO A 49 3.82 -3.48 -12.46
N LEU A 50 3.73 -2.43 -11.66
CA LEU A 50 3.91 -1.05 -12.07
C LEU A 50 5.20 -0.50 -11.45
N PRO A 51 5.91 0.42 -12.13
CA PRO A 51 6.99 1.17 -11.51
C PRO A 51 6.51 1.80 -10.19
N PRO A 52 7.38 1.94 -9.17
CA PRO A 52 6.99 2.60 -7.94
C PRO A 52 6.56 4.05 -8.21
N MET A 53 5.57 4.51 -7.46
CA MET A 53 5.28 5.94 -7.34
C MET A 53 6.35 6.58 -6.46
N ARG A 54 6.60 7.88 -6.60
CA ARG A 54 7.37 8.63 -5.60
C ARG A 54 6.40 9.46 -4.80
N TRP A 55 6.16 9.09 -3.55
CA TRP A 55 5.23 9.79 -2.68
C TRP A 55 5.84 10.04 -1.30
N PRO A 56 6.01 11.30 -0.89
CA PRO A 56 6.31 12.46 -1.74
C PRO A 56 7.69 12.31 -2.44
N THR A 57 8.57 11.44 -1.93
CA THR A 57 9.93 11.19 -2.46
C THR A 57 10.30 9.72 -2.53
N ASP A 58 9.73 8.92 -1.62
CA ASP A 58 10.08 7.52 -1.39
C ASP A 58 9.33 6.59 -2.35
N PRO A 59 9.95 5.46 -2.74
CA PRO A 59 9.29 4.50 -3.61
C PRO A 59 8.08 3.88 -2.92
N THR A 60 6.93 4.06 -3.56
CA THR A 60 5.66 3.49 -3.12
C THR A 60 5.26 2.34 -4.02
N HIS A 61 5.09 1.17 -3.41
CA HIS A 61 4.67 -0.05 -4.07
C HIS A 61 3.21 -0.35 -3.75
N HIS A 62 2.51 -0.97 -4.71
CA HIS A 62 1.14 -1.41 -4.51
C HIS A 62 1.08 -2.93 -4.55
N TYR A 63 0.29 -3.50 -3.64
CA TYR A 63 0.02 -4.92 -3.57
C TYR A 63 -1.49 -5.15 -3.55
N VAL A 64 -1.93 -6.30 -4.06
CA VAL A 64 -3.34 -6.66 -4.10
C VAL A 64 -3.55 -8.05 -3.53
N GLY A 65 -4.66 -8.21 -2.83
CA GLY A 65 -5.16 -9.49 -2.32
C GLY A 65 -6.67 -9.60 -2.55
N PRO A 66 -7.30 -10.72 -2.15
CA PRO A 66 -8.75 -10.87 -2.26
C PRO A 66 -9.51 -9.75 -1.55
N GLY A 67 -10.06 -8.81 -2.33
CA GLY A 67 -10.87 -7.70 -1.82
C GLY A 67 -10.09 -6.56 -1.15
N VAL A 68 -8.75 -6.54 -1.24
CA VAL A 68 -7.92 -5.50 -0.62
C VAL A 68 -6.87 -4.94 -1.59
N VAL A 69 -6.50 -3.68 -1.36
CA VAL A 69 -5.34 -3.02 -1.96
C VAL A 69 -4.45 -2.52 -0.83
N VAL A 70 -3.14 -2.75 -0.95
CA VAL A 70 -2.13 -2.24 -0.02
C VAL A 70 -1.22 -1.27 -0.76
N MET A 71 -0.94 -0.14 -0.12
CA MET A 71 0.07 0.82 -0.51
C MET A 71 1.18 0.80 0.55
N LEU A 72 2.42 0.55 0.12
CA LEU A 72 3.60 0.49 0.97
C LEU A 72 4.56 1.59 0.54
N CYS A 73 4.84 2.55 1.42
CA CYS A 73 5.89 3.54 1.24
C CYS A 73 7.15 3.07 1.95
N ASP A 74 8.21 2.80 1.20
CA ASP A 74 9.47 2.29 1.74
C ASP A 74 10.61 3.29 1.46
N PRO A 75 11.03 4.10 2.44
CA PRO A 75 12.14 5.04 2.27
C PRO A 75 13.50 4.35 2.08
N GLY A 76 13.61 3.04 2.34
CA GLY A 76 14.86 2.28 2.28
C GLY A 76 15.67 2.32 3.57
N ASP A 77 15.47 3.34 4.43
CA ASP A 77 15.97 3.40 5.79
C ASP A 77 14.85 3.78 6.79
N GLY A 78 14.78 3.06 7.92
CA GLY A 78 13.79 3.32 8.96
C GLY A 78 12.46 2.59 8.77
N ASP A 79 11.39 3.25 9.22
CA ASP A 79 10.04 2.68 9.20
C ASP A 79 9.39 2.85 7.82
N VAL A 80 8.58 1.86 7.47
CA VAL A 80 7.77 1.86 6.27
C VAL A 80 6.33 2.19 6.63
N GLU A 81 5.69 2.99 5.79
CA GLU A 81 4.27 3.30 5.94
C GLU A 81 3.44 2.32 5.15
N VAL A 82 2.47 1.70 5.82
CA VAL A 82 1.57 0.71 5.25
C VAL A 82 0.14 1.24 5.32
N TYR A 83 -0.53 1.28 4.17
CA TYR A 83 -1.96 1.54 4.08
C TYR A 83 -2.62 0.32 3.45
N ILE A 84 -3.71 -0.17 4.04
CA ILE A 84 -4.56 -1.21 3.47
C ILE A 84 -5.97 -0.68 3.31
N GLY A 85 -6.60 -0.93 2.17
CA GLY A 85 -7.95 -0.46 1.87
C GLY A 85 -8.83 -1.54 1.28
N SER A 86 -10.12 -1.49 1.62
CA SER A 86 -11.15 -2.35 1.09
C SER A 86 -12.51 -1.66 1.01
N ARG A 87 -13.34 -2.10 0.05
CA ARG A 87 -14.77 -1.78 0.01
C ARG A 87 -15.60 -2.64 0.97
N HIS A 88 -15.05 -3.76 1.44
CA HIS A 88 -15.74 -4.71 2.29
C HIS A 88 -14.96 -4.93 3.58
N ARG A 89 -15.53 -4.51 4.71
CA ARG A 89 -14.92 -4.66 6.03
C ARG A 89 -14.45 -6.10 6.32
N ALA A 90 -15.20 -7.10 5.87
CA ALA A 90 -14.85 -8.51 6.11
C ALA A 90 -13.59 -8.98 5.37
N ALA A 91 -13.21 -8.33 4.26
CA ALA A 91 -12.00 -8.66 3.51
C ALA A 91 -10.71 -8.32 4.27
N LEU A 92 -10.80 -7.45 5.29
CA LEU A 92 -9.66 -7.02 6.11
C LEU A 92 -9.33 -8.00 7.24
N ARG A 93 -10.26 -8.90 7.62
CA ARG A 93 -10.07 -9.85 8.74
C ARG A 93 -8.78 -10.67 8.69
N PRO A 94 -8.33 -11.20 7.54
CA PRO A 94 -7.08 -11.98 7.46
C PRO A 94 -5.83 -11.16 7.80
N TYR A 95 -5.91 -9.84 7.72
CA TYR A 95 -4.80 -8.91 7.92
C TYR A 95 -4.71 -8.38 9.37
N ARG A 96 -5.51 -8.94 10.29
CA ARG A 96 -5.22 -8.89 11.73
C ARG A 96 -4.13 -9.91 12.07
N THR A 97 -2.96 -9.71 11.49
CA THR A 97 -1.85 -10.66 11.54
C THR A 97 -1.14 -10.56 12.89
N PRO A 98 -0.92 -11.68 13.60
CA PRO A 98 -0.09 -11.69 14.80
C PRO A 98 1.30 -11.11 14.50
N GLY A 99 1.82 -10.20 15.34
CA GLY A 99 3.13 -9.58 15.11
C GLY A 99 3.13 -8.37 14.17
N PHE A 100 2.01 -8.06 13.51
CA PHE A 100 1.80 -6.80 12.80
C PHE A 100 0.77 -5.95 13.56
N VAL A 101 1.21 -4.81 14.10
CA VAL A 101 0.34 -3.90 14.85
C VAL A 101 -0.03 -2.73 13.97
N TRP A 102 -1.33 -2.55 13.75
CA TRP A 102 -1.88 -1.39 13.06
C TRP A 102 -2.04 -0.22 14.02
N ASP A 103 -1.63 0.98 13.61
CA ASP A 103 -1.89 2.23 14.33
C ASP A 103 -3.37 2.61 14.25
N SER A 104 -4.00 2.31 13.12
CA SER A 104 -5.44 2.43 12.90
C SER A 104 -5.93 1.26 12.06
N PHE A 105 -7.08 0.68 12.43
CA PHE A 105 -7.65 -0.45 11.68
C PHE A 105 -9.16 -0.53 11.85
N SER A 106 -9.90 -0.47 10.74
CA SER A 106 -11.36 -0.38 10.74
C SER A 106 -12.06 -1.64 10.24
N GLY A 107 -11.36 -2.76 10.01
CA GLY A 107 -11.95 -4.02 9.53
C GLY A 107 -11.41 -5.30 10.14
#